data_AF-H9UIT9-F1
#
_entry.id   AF-H9UIT9-F1
#
_cell.length_a   1.000
_cell.length_b   1.000
_cell.length_c   1.000
_cell.angle_alpha   90.00
_cell.angle_beta   90.00
_cell.angle_gamma   90.00
#
_symmetry.space_group_name_H-M   'P 1'
#
loop_
_entity.id
_entity.type
_entity.pdbx_description
1 polymer ?
#
loop_
_entity_poly.entity_id
_entity_poly.type
_entity_poly.pdbx_seq_one_letter_code
_entity_poly.pdbx_strand_id
1 'polypeptide(L)'
;MKKIVLSSLLALVLFTFGCDIFGEDSESDSPSYSIIIYGRETCGFCRSTKSVLDEENLSYTFKDIDESTENQQEMWNKVYDSDWYEDGGVGLPIVYVNGTVMERPTLEEIKAEM
;
A
#
# COMPACT_ATOMS: atom_id res chain seq x y z
N MET A 1 62.97 -18.40 -28.13
CA MET A 1 63.69 -17.34 -27.39
C MET A 1 63.38 -15.97 -27.99
N LYS A 2 62.54 -15.17 -27.32
CA LYS A 2 62.25 -13.72 -27.53
C LYS A 2 61.32 -13.30 -26.37
N LYS A 3 61.87 -12.88 -25.22
CA LYS A 3 61.84 -11.50 -24.66
C LYS A 3 60.41 -10.91 -24.66
N ILE A 4 59.65 -11.05 -23.57
CA ILE A 4 59.55 -10.13 -22.41
C ILE A 4 59.64 -8.66 -22.83
N VAL A 5 58.50 -7.95 -22.89
CA VAL A 5 58.36 -6.54 -22.52
C VAL A 5 56.86 -6.22 -22.26
N LEU A 6 56.60 -5.27 -21.35
CA LEU A 6 55.39 -4.43 -21.21
C LEU A 6 54.13 -5.13 -20.64
N SER A 7 53.39 -4.62 -19.67
CA SER A 7 53.27 -3.28 -19.07
C SER A 7 52.45 -3.47 -17.79
N SER A 8 52.95 -3.16 -16.59
CA SER A 8 52.55 -1.94 -15.88
C SER A 8 51.08 -1.53 -16.10
N LEU A 9 50.15 -2.05 -15.28
CA LEU A 9 48.83 -1.49 -14.98
C LEU A 9 48.00 -2.48 -14.12
N LEU A 10 48.38 -2.69 -12.86
CA LEU A 10 47.47 -3.28 -11.89
C LEU A 10 47.60 -2.63 -10.50
N ALA A 11 47.92 -1.34 -10.51
CA ALA A 11 47.73 -0.43 -9.38
C ALA A 11 46.32 0.20 -9.43
N LEU A 12 45.30 -0.62 -9.74
CA LEU A 12 43.89 -0.22 -9.83
C LEU A 12 42.99 -1.21 -9.07
N VAL A 13 43.53 -1.86 -8.02
CA VAL A 13 42.85 -2.89 -7.20
C VAL A 13 42.61 -2.41 -5.76
N LEU A 14 42.84 -1.13 -5.47
CA LEU A 14 42.67 -0.55 -4.12
C LEU A 14 41.70 0.64 -4.06
N PHE A 15 40.81 0.78 -5.05
CA PHE A 15 39.65 1.67 -4.96
C PHE A 15 38.32 0.88 -4.85
N THR A 16 38.39 -0.41 -4.55
CA THR A 16 37.24 -1.34 -4.48
C THR A 16 36.59 -1.43 -3.10
N PHE A 17 36.80 -0.47 -2.19
CA PHE A 17 36.27 -0.55 -0.81
C PHE A 17 35.64 0.76 -0.32
N GLY A 18 34.63 1.25 -1.03
CA GLY A 18 33.88 2.42 -0.58
C GLY A 18 32.64 2.71 -1.40
N CYS A 19 31.84 1.68 -1.68
CA CYS A 19 30.50 1.83 -2.23
C CYS A 19 29.56 0.95 -1.40
N ASP A 20 29.41 1.25 -0.11
CA ASP A 20 28.21 0.86 0.63
C ASP A 20 27.10 1.83 0.21
N ILE A 21 26.67 1.65 -1.04
CA ILE A 21 25.46 2.23 -1.61
C ILE A 21 24.34 1.24 -1.32
N PHE A 22 23.35 1.80 -0.61
CA PHE A 22 21.93 1.53 -0.75
C PHE A 22 21.37 0.23 -0.21
N GLY A 23 20.45 0.45 0.73
CA GLY A 23 19.10 -0.07 0.58
C GLY A 23 18.88 -1.37 1.34
N GLU A 24 18.51 -1.26 2.61
CA GLU A 24 17.53 -2.18 3.17
C GLU A 24 16.19 -1.92 2.48
N ASP A 25 16.04 -2.38 1.24
CA ASP A 25 14.74 -2.58 0.65
C ASP A 25 14.32 -4.00 1.02
N SER A 26 13.60 -4.11 2.13
CA SER A 26 12.88 -5.33 2.50
C SER A 26 11.77 -5.55 1.48
N GLU A 27 12.10 -6.26 0.40
CA GLU A 27 11.15 -6.83 -0.55
C GLU A 27 10.34 -7.91 0.21
N SER A 28 9.25 -7.48 0.84
CA SER A 28 8.23 -8.38 1.39
C SER A 28 7.41 -8.95 0.23
N ASP A 29 7.82 -10.12 -0.25
CA ASP A 29 7.08 -10.96 -1.21
C ASP A 29 5.87 -11.61 -0.52
N SER A 30 5.03 -10.78 0.11
CA SER A 30 3.67 -11.11 0.52
C SER A 30 2.72 -10.66 -0.58
N PRO A 31 1.63 -11.40 -0.87
CA PRO A 31 0.61 -10.92 -1.78
C PRO A 31 0.20 -9.49 -1.37
N SER A 32 0.51 -8.52 -2.24
CA SER A 32 0.34 -7.10 -1.96
C SER A 32 -1.12 -6.74 -2.18
N TYR A 33 -1.91 -6.93 -1.14
CA TYR A 33 -3.31 -6.53 -1.13
C TYR A 33 -3.42 -5.04 -0.85
N SER A 34 -4.16 -4.33 -1.70
CA SER A 34 -4.41 -2.90 -1.51
C SER A 34 -5.69 -2.71 -0.71
N ILE A 35 -5.54 -2.55 0.61
CA ILE A 35 -6.64 -2.15 1.49
C ILE A 35 -6.67 -0.63 1.57
N ILE A 36 -7.77 -0.02 1.13
CA ILE A 36 -8.00 1.42 1.25
C ILE A 36 -9.25 1.66 2.07
N ILE A 37 -9.16 2.49 3.10
CA ILE A 37 -10.27 2.89 3.96
C ILE A 37 -10.60 4.34 3.66
N TYR A 38 -11.77 4.59 3.09
CA TYR A 38 -12.33 5.93 2.95
C TYR A 38 -13.21 6.22 4.15
N GLY A 39 -12.96 7.34 4.81
CA GLY A 39 -13.63 7.65 6.05
C GLY A 39 -13.41 9.08 6.50
N ARG A 40 -13.69 9.31 7.78
CA ARG A 40 -13.45 10.56 8.49
C ARG A 40 -12.78 10.26 9.81
N GLU A 41 -11.84 11.08 10.25
CA GLU A 41 -11.17 10.85 11.54
C GLU A 41 -12.13 10.82 12.75
N THR A 42 -13.21 11.59 12.68
CA THR A 42 -14.23 11.64 13.75
C THR A 42 -15.15 10.41 13.79
N CYS A 43 -15.13 9.55 12.77
CA CYS A 43 -16.04 8.41 12.67
C CYS A 43 -15.62 7.22 13.57
N GLY A 44 -16.53 6.80 14.46
CA GLY A 44 -16.29 5.66 15.37
C GLY A 44 -16.06 4.34 14.64
N PHE A 45 -16.83 4.05 13.59
CA PHE A 45 -16.66 2.84 12.78
C PHE A 45 -15.33 2.83 12.01
N CYS A 46 -14.87 3.99 11.53
CA CYS A 46 -13.56 4.09 10.87
C CYS A 46 -12.43 3.75 11.85
N ARG A 47 -12.47 4.31 13.07
CA ARG A 47 -11.47 3.98 14.10
C ARG A 47 -11.50 2.50 14.48
N SER A 48 -12.70 1.91 14.59
CA SER A 48 -12.84 0.48 14.87
C SER A 48 -12.22 -0.37 13.77
N THR A 49 -12.47 -0.03 12.50
CA THR A 49 -11.93 -0.76 11.33
C THR A 49 -10.42 -0.63 11.26
N LYS A 50 -9.87 0.58 11.49
CA LYS A 50 -8.43 0.81 11.61
C LYS A 50 -7.79 -0.08 12.69
N SER A 51 -8.37 -0.07 13.91
CA SER A 51 -7.89 -0.87 15.05
C SER A 51 -7.84 -2.37 14.74
N VAL A 52 -8.90 -2.95 14.15
CA VAL A 52 -8.92 -4.39 13.86
C VAL A 52 -7.91 -4.78 12.79
N LEU A 53 -7.63 -3.90 11.82
CA LEU A 53 -6.61 -4.14 10.81
C LEU A 53 -5.20 -4.01 11.40
N ASP A 54 -4.98 -3.02 12.27
CA ASP A 54 -3.72 -2.84 12.99
C ASP A 54 -3.42 -4.05 13.90
N GLU A 55 -4.43 -4.57 14.61
CA GLU A 55 -4.32 -5.76 15.47
C GLU A 55 -3.92 -7.02 14.69
N GLU A 56 -4.40 -7.14 13.45
CA GLU A 56 -4.08 -8.24 12.54
C GLU A 56 -2.81 -7.99 11.71
N ASN A 57 -2.11 -6.87 11.94
CA ASN A 57 -0.93 -6.44 11.19
C ASN A 57 -1.18 -6.33 9.66
N LEU A 58 -2.39 -5.94 9.29
CA LEU A 58 -2.79 -5.71 7.90
C LEU A 58 -2.51 -4.27 7.51
N SER A 59 -1.67 -4.07 6.51
CA SER A 59 -1.36 -2.73 6.00
C SER A 59 -2.53 -2.15 5.23
N TYR A 60 -2.88 -0.90 5.50
CA TYR A 60 -3.95 -0.17 4.80
C TYR A 60 -3.57 1.29 4.56
N THR A 61 -4.25 1.91 3.60
CA THR A 61 -4.20 3.36 3.38
C THR A 61 -5.49 3.99 3.87
N PHE A 62 -5.43 4.91 4.82
CA PHE A 62 -6.59 5.71 5.23
C PHE A 62 -6.66 6.98 4.39
N LYS A 63 -7.84 7.25 3.81
CA LYS A 63 -8.13 8.45 3.02
C LYS A 63 -9.29 9.21 3.66
N ASP A 64 -9.00 10.34 4.28
CA ASP A 64 -10.05 11.22 4.81
C ASP A 64 -10.75 11.96 3.67
N ILE A 65 -12.07 11.82 3.59
CA ILE A 65 -12.91 12.41 2.55
C ILE A 65 -13.35 13.85 2.84
N ASP A 66 -13.14 14.34 4.07
CA ASP A 66 -13.38 15.73 4.47
C ASP A 66 -12.11 16.58 4.25
N GLU A 67 -10.91 15.97 4.25
CA GLU A 67 -9.65 16.67 4.02
C GLU A 67 -9.32 16.89 2.54
N SER A 68 -9.82 16.04 1.65
CA SER A 68 -9.51 16.09 0.22
C SER A 68 -10.72 15.77 -0.65
N THR A 69 -11.04 16.69 -1.56
CA THR A 69 -12.03 16.46 -2.61
C THR A 69 -11.63 15.31 -3.54
N GLU A 70 -10.33 15.08 -3.73
CA GLU A 70 -9.82 13.96 -4.53
C GLU A 70 -10.14 12.63 -3.84
N ASN A 71 -9.90 12.52 -2.53
CA ASN A 71 -10.25 11.32 -1.75
C ASN A 71 -11.76 11.05 -1.78
N GLN A 72 -12.56 12.12 -1.66
CA GLN A 72 -14.01 12.03 -1.74
C GLN A 72 -14.46 11.55 -3.12
N GLN A 73 -13.92 12.13 -4.19
CA GLN A 73 -14.25 11.74 -5.56
C GLN A 73 -13.82 10.31 -5.86
N GLU A 74 -12.63 9.91 -5.42
CA GLU A 74 -12.14 8.54 -5.57
C GLU A 74 -13.04 7.53 -4.85
N MET A 75 -13.47 7.82 -3.62
CA MET A 75 -14.44 6.99 -2.89
C MET A 75 -15.72 6.83 -3.70
N TRP A 76 -16.31 7.94 -4.16
CA TRP A 76 -17.59 7.89 -4.88
C TRP A 76 -17.49 7.18 -6.22
N ASN A 77 -16.39 7.39 -6.97
CA ASN A 77 -16.15 6.64 -8.21
C ASN A 77 -16.17 5.13 -7.95
N LYS A 78 -15.49 4.68 -6.89
CA LYS A 78 -15.48 3.27 -6.49
C LYS A 78 -16.86 2.77 -6.06
N VAL A 79 -17.61 3.57 -5.29
CA VAL A 79 -18.98 3.22 -4.89
C VAL A 79 -19.90 3.08 -6.11
N TYR A 80 -19.84 4.02 -7.07
CA TYR A 80 -20.66 3.96 -8.28
C TYR A 80 -20.32 2.78 -9.19
N ASP A 81 -19.06 2.34 -9.19
CA ASP A 81 -18.61 1.16 -9.94
C ASP A 81 -18.95 -0.17 -9.23
N SER A 82 -19.54 -0.12 -8.02
CA SER A 82 -19.85 -1.33 -7.25
C SER A 82 -21.24 -1.90 -7.58
N ASP A 83 -21.36 -3.22 -7.59
CA ASP A 83 -22.60 -3.92 -7.94
C ASP A 83 -23.74 -3.77 -6.91
N TRP A 84 -23.43 -3.35 -5.69
CA TRP A 84 -24.41 -3.23 -4.60
C TRP A 84 -25.01 -1.84 -4.46
N TYR A 85 -24.39 -0.82 -5.06
CA TYR A 85 -24.82 0.55 -4.90
C TYR A 85 -25.92 0.89 -5.92
N GLU A 86 -27.11 1.19 -5.41
CA GLU A 86 -28.27 1.50 -6.24
C GLU A 86 -28.46 3.03 -6.38
N ASP A 87 -28.52 3.76 -5.26
CA ASP A 87 -28.53 5.22 -5.19
C ASP A 87 -28.48 5.68 -3.71
N GLY A 88 -28.20 6.96 -3.46
CA GLY A 88 -28.33 7.60 -2.15
C GLY A 88 -27.02 7.77 -1.38
N GLY A 89 -27.14 7.76 -0.04
CA GLY A 89 -26.00 7.95 0.85
C GLY A 89 -25.41 6.61 1.28
N VAL A 90 -24.08 6.56 1.43
CA VAL A 90 -23.37 5.40 1.98
C VAL A 90 -22.95 5.62 3.43
N GLY A 91 -22.88 4.54 4.20
CA GLY A 91 -22.28 4.53 5.53
C GLY A 91 -20.75 4.48 5.50
N LEU A 92 -20.11 5.19 6.42
CA LEU A 92 -18.66 5.09 6.61
C LEU A 92 -18.29 4.03 7.68
N PRO A 93 -17.13 3.37 7.54
CA PRO A 93 -16.17 3.49 6.44
C PRO A 93 -16.61 2.77 5.15
N ILE A 94 -16.12 3.25 4.02
CA ILE A 94 -16.06 2.47 2.77
C ILE A 94 -14.68 1.85 2.69
N VAL A 95 -14.61 0.54 2.49
CA VAL A 95 -13.35 -0.20 2.37
C VAL A 95 -13.25 -0.77 0.97
N TYR A 96 -12.11 -0.52 0.32
CA TYR A 96 -11.76 -1.10 -0.98
C TYR A 96 -10.66 -2.14 -0.77
N VAL A 97 -10.88 -3.35 -1.30
CA VAL A 97 -9.92 -4.46 -1.25
C VAL A 97 -9.94 -5.15 -2.61
N ASN A 98 -8.81 -5.18 -3.32
CA ASN A 98 -8.62 -5.93 -4.57
C ASN A 98 -9.66 -5.72 -5.69
N GLY A 99 -10.37 -4.59 -5.70
CA GLY A 99 -11.45 -4.33 -6.67
C GLY A 99 -12.84 -4.36 -6.06
N THR A 100 -13.00 -4.98 -4.90
CA THR A 100 -14.25 -5.05 -4.16
C THR A 100 -14.40 -3.83 -3.25
N VAL A 101 -15.58 -3.21 -3.29
CA VAL A 101 -15.94 -2.08 -2.43
C VAL A 101 -16.99 -2.55 -1.44
N MET A 102 -16.80 -2.26 -0.17
CA MET A 102 -17.69 -2.69 0.91
C MET A 102 -18.10 -1.51 1.79
N GLU A 103 -19.39 -1.47 2.16
CA GLU A 103 -19.91 -0.56 3.18
C GLU A 103 -19.81 -1.20 4.56
N ARG A 104 -19.04 -0.59 5.47
CA ARG A 104 -18.89 -1.04 6.87
C ARG A 104 -18.63 -2.55 7.04
N PRO A 105 -17.66 -3.13 6.33
CA PRO A 105 -17.38 -4.55 6.44
C PRO A 105 -16.80 -4.90 7.82
N THR A 106 -16.97 -6.17 8.16
CA THR A 106 -16.25 -6.85 9.24
C THR A 106 -14.86 -7.27 8.77
N LEU A 107 -13.98 -7.61 9.73
CA LEU A 107 -12.64 -8.12 9.43
C LEU A 107 -12.69 -9.39 8.55
N GLU A 108 -13.65 -10.27 8.81
CA GLU A 108 -13.80 -11.53 8.05
C GLU A 108 -14.18 -11.26 6.60
N GLU A 109 -15.05 -10.28 6.34
CA GLU A 109 -15.39 -9.86 4.98
C GLU A 109 -14.19 -9.22 4.27
N ILE A 110 -13.41 -8.39 4.96
CA ILE A 110 -12.18 -7.82 4.41
C ILE A 110 -11.20 -8.93 4.01
N LYS A 111 -10.99 -9.91 4.88
CA LYS A 111 -10.08 -11.04 4.63
C LYS A 111 -10.59 -11.98 3.53
N ALA A 112 -11.90 -12.07 3.33
CA ALA A 112 -12.47 -12.90 2.26
C ALA A 112 -12.16 -12.34 0.86
N GLU A 113 -11.92 -11.04 0.75
CA GLU A 113 -11.60 -10.34 -0.51
C GLU A 113 -10.08 -10.21 -0.77
N MET A 114 -9.25 -10.65 0.18
CA MET A 114 -7.79 -10.76 0.04
C MET A 114 -7.43 -12.10 -0.62
#